data_AF-A0A418G0G8-F1
#
_entry.id   AF-A0A418G0G8-F1
#
_cell.length_a   1.000
_cell.length_b   1.000
_cell.length_c   1.000
_cell.angle_alpha   90.00
_cell.angle_beta   90.00
_cell.angle_gamma   90.00
#
_symmetry.space_group_name_H-M   'P 1'
#
loop_
_entity.id
_entity.type
_entity.pdbx_description
1 polymer ?
#
loop_
_entity_poly.entity_id
_entity_poly.type
_entity_poly.pdbx_seq_one_letter_code
_entity_poly.pdbx_strand_id
1 'polypeptide(L)'
;VDRGSCSVEICAIVLAYQSLFPDAVHVNRGNHEDEFMNSVHSFRQEVLVKYDADMFDAFNALFNALPLAHVVNRSIFVVHGGLSDAPLTLAQVVPCRSRCIILLT
;
A
#
# COMPACT_ATOMS: atom_id res chain seq x y z
N VAL A 1 -7.51 2.09 1.89
CA VAL A 1 -8.05 3.34 2.52
C VAL A 1 -9.49 3.62 2.04
N ASP A 2 -10.03 4.84 2.12
CA ASP A 2 -11.27 5.35 1.46
C ASP A 2 -12.68 4.95 1.96
N ARG A 3 -12.85 3.92 2.79
CA ARG A 3 -14.20 3.46 3.22
C ARG A 3 -14.50 3.58 4.72
N GLY A 4 -13.54 4.07 5.49
CA GLY A 4 -13.69 4.29 6.93
C GLY A 4 -13.20 5.68 7.32
N SER A 5 -13.58 6.14 8.51
CA SER A 5 -13.22 7.46 9.05
C SER A 5 -11.88 7.49 9.80
N CYS A 6 -11.16 6.37 9.81
CA CYS A 6 -9.91 6.19 10.55
C CYS A 6 -8.78 5.68 9.64
N SER A 7 -8.82 6.02 8.35
CA SER A 7 -7.85 5.55 7.36
C SER A 7 -6.45 6.05 7.70
N VAL A 8 -6.32 7.31 8.16
CA VAL A 8 -5.03 7.89 8.50
C VAL A 8 -4.37 7.16 9.68
N GLU A 9 -5.14 6.87 10.73
CA GLU A 9 -4.68 6.16 11.92
C GLU A 9 -4.30 4.72 11.59
N ILE A 10 -5.09 4.04 10.76
CA ILE A 10 -4.77 2.68 10.30
C ILE A 10 -3.48 2.67 9.50
N CYS A 11 -3.30 3.60 8.55
CA CYS A 11 -2.05 3.74 7.81
C CYS A 11 -0.86 3.97 8.75
N ALA A 12 -0.98 4.89 9.70
CA ALA A 12 0.09 5.18 10.66
C ALA A 12 0.49 3.95 11.49
N ILE A 13 -0.48 3.18 11.99
CA ILE A 13 -0.22 1.94 12.74
C ILE A 13 0.52 0.92 11.88
N VAL A 14 0.06 0.70 10.64
CA VAL A 14 0.65 -0.30 9.75
C VAL A 14 2.10 0.07 9.39
N LEU A 15 2.35 1.34 9.10
CA LEU A 15 3.71 1.85 8.83
C LEU A 15 4.61 1.76 10.06
N ALA A 16 4.07 1.98 11.27
CA ALA A 16 4.81 1.79 12.50
C ALA A 16 5.21 0.33 12.70
N TYR A 17 4.30 -0.62 12.45
CA TYR A 17 4.61 -2.05 12.48
C TYR A 17 5.61 -2.47 11.41
N GLN A 18 5.50 -1.93 10.19
CA GLN A 18 6.47 -2.16 9.11
C GLN A 18 7.86 -1.66 9.51
N SER A 19 7.94 -0.49 10.15
CA SER A 19 9.20 0.10 10.59
C SER A 19 9.82 -0.66 11.78
N LEU A 20 8.98 -1.16 12.70
CA LEU A 20 9.41 -1.90 13.88
C LEU A 20 9.82 -3.35 13.55
N PHE A 21 9.18 -3.96 12.54
CA PHE A 21 9.39 -5.35 12.15
C PHE A 21 9.62 -5.49 10.63
N PRO A 22 10.69 -4.89 10.06
CA PRO A 22 10.92 -4.85 8.62
C PRO A 22 11.08 -6.24 7.98
N ASP A 23 11.50 -7.25 8.74
CA ASP A 23 11.63 -8.62 8.25
C ASP A 23 10.30 -9.41 8.26
N ALA A 24 9.32 -8.96 9.05
CA ALA A 24 8.07 -9.69 9.29
C ALA A 24 6.81 -8.98 8.77
N VAL A 25 6.85 -7.66 8.62
CA VAL A 25 5.72 -6.86 8.16
C VAL A 25 6.09 -6.22 6.83
N HIS A 26 5.40 -6.65 5.78
CA HIS A 26 5.59 -6.15 4.42
C HIS A 26 4.23 -5.69 3.90
N VAL A 27 4.19 -4.53 3.25
CA VAL A 27 2.95 -3.86 2.84
C VAL A 27 2.93 -3.75 1.33
N ASN A 28 1.88 -4.30 0.70
CA ASN A 28 1.62 -4.13 -0.72
C ASN A 28 0.75 -2.89 -0.97
N ARG A 29 0.93 -2.28 -2.15
CA ARG A 29 0.01 -1.27 -2.67
C ARG A 29 -1.31 -1.91 -3.11
N GLY A 30 -2.44 -1.40 -2.60
CA GLY A 30 -3.77 -1.75 -3.08
C GLY A 30 -4.27 -0.79 -4.16
N ASN A 31 -5.49 -1.00 -4.64
CA ASN A 31 -6.10 -0.14 -5.66
C ASN A 31 -6.52 1.23 -5.10
N HIS A 32 -6.84 1.31 -3.81
CA HIS A 32 -7.24 2.54 -3.13
C HIS A 32 -6.04 3.41 -2.75
N GLU A 33 -4.84 2.86 -2.70
CA GLU A 33 -3.58 3.60 -2.50
C GLU A 33 -3.09 4.20 -3.82
N ASP A 34 -3.98 4.88 -4.54
CA ASP A 34 -3.72 5.56 -5.80
C ASP A 34 -4.26 6.99 -5.76
N GLU A 35 -3.54 7.93 -6.37
CA GLU A 35 -3.88 9.36 -6.34
C GLU A 35 -5.26 9.62 -6.94
N PHE A 36 -5.62 8.93 -8.02
CA PHE A 36 -6.93 9.07 -8.63
C PHE A 36 -8.03 8.58 -7.70
N MET A 37 -7.85 7.42 -7.06
CA MET A 37 -8.84 6.88 -6.14
C MET A 37 -8.98 7.76 -4.90
N ASN A 38 -7.88 8.15 -4.27
CA ASN A 38 -7.86 8.99 -3.08
C ASN A 38 -8.46 10.39 -3.32
N SER A 39 -8.28 10.96 -4.51
CA SER A 39 -8.82 12.28 -4.86
C SER A 39 -10.33 12.26 -5.13
N VAL A 40 -10.86 11.13 -5.61
CA VAL A 40 -12.29 10.92 -5.87
C VAL A 40 -13.04 10.49 -4.59
N HIS A 41 -12.33 9.92 -3.62
CA HIS A 41 -12.92 9.29 -2.45
C HIS A 41 -12.63 10.00 -1.12
N SER A 42 -13.08 9.38 -0.03
CA SER A 42 -13.16 10.02 1.29
C SER A 42 -11.79 10.25 1.95
N PHE A 43 -10.72 9.59 1.50
CA PHE A 43 -9.40 9.70 2.13
C PHE A 43 -8.83 11.11 2.05
N ARG A 44 -8.89 11.78 0.89
CA ARG A 44 -8.44 13.18 0.77
C ARG A 44 -9.19 14.09 1.75
N GLN A 45 -10.50 13.92 1.86
CA GLN A 45 -11.30 14.72 2.79
C GLN A 45 -10.92 14.41 4.25
N GLU A 46 -10.68 13.14 4.59
CA GLU A 46 -10.24 12.74 5.93
C GLU A 46 -8.90 13.40 6.28
N VAL A 47 -7.92 13.36 5.38
CA VAL A 47 -6.60 13.97 5.59
C VAL A 47 -6.72 15.48 5.75
N LEU A 48 -7.49 16.16 4.89
CA LEU A 48 -7.68 17.61 4.99
C LEU A 48 -8.44 18.06 6.24
N VAL A 49 -9.32 17.22 6.79
CA VAL A 49 -10.03 17.51 8.04
C VAL A 49 -9.12 17.33 9.26
N LYS A 50 -8.24 16.32 9.24
CA LYS A 50 -7.38 15.98 10.38
C LYS A 50 -6.01 16.69 10.34
N TYR A 51 -5.53 17.02 9.15
CA TYR A 51 -4.20 17.57 8.86
C TYR A 51 -4.33 18.67 7.79
N ASP A 52 -3.57 18.58 6.69
CA ASP A 52 -3.49 19.57 5.63
C ASP A 52 -3.20 18.93 4.26
N ALA A 53 -3.06 19.78 3.23
CA ALA A 53 -2.79 19.34 1.86
C ALA A 53 -1.39 18.73 1.71
N ASP A 54 -0.40 19.26 2.43
CA ASP A 54 0.97 18.76 2.39
C ASP A 54 1.05 17.32 2.91
N MET A 55 0.27 16.99 3.95
CA MET A 55 0.14 15.63 4.46
C MET A 55 -0.52 14.69 3.43
N PHE A 56 -1.50 15.18 2.67
CA PHE A 56 -2.11 14.41 1.60
C PHE A 56 -1.10 14.07 0.50
N ASP A 57 -0.28 15.03 0.10
CA ASP A 57 0.79 14.81 -0.88
C ASP A 57 1.86 13.85 -0.35
N ALA A 58 2.17 13.91 0.95
CA ALA A 58 3.06 12.96 1.60
C ALA A 58 2.50 11.53 1.58
N PHE A 59 1.20 11.34 1.82
CA PHE A 59 0.55 10.03 1.67
C PHE A 59 0.58 9.53 0.23
N ASN A 60 0.35 10.39 -0.77
CA ASN A 60 0.46 10.00 -2.18
C ASN A 60 1.89 9.57 -2.55
N ALA A 61 2.90 10.30 -2.09
CA ALA A 61 4.30 9.92 -2.27
C ALA A 61 4.62 8.57 -1.62
N LEU A 62 4.13 8.35 -0.40
CA LEU A 62 4.27 7.08 0.31
C LEU A 62 3.61 5.92 -0.46
N PHE A 63 2.36 6.09 -0.88
CA PHE A 63 1.63 5.05 -1.62
C PHE A 63 2.29 4.71 -2.96
N ASN A 64 2.88 5.70 -3.62
CA ASN A 64 3.68 5.49 -4.83
C ASN A 64 4.98 4.70 -4.58
N ALA A 65 5.53 4.74 -3.37
CA ALA A 65 6.70 3.96 -2.99
C ALA A 65 6.37 2.52 -2.56
N LEU A 66 5.10 2.18 -2.33
CA LEU A 66 4.72 0.83 -1.92
C LEU A 66 4.92 -0.19 -3.05
N PRO A 67 5.45 -1.38 -2.74
CA PRO A 67 5.62 -2.45 -3.72
C PRO A 67 4.26 -2.95 -4.23
N LEU A 68 4.19 -3.29 -5.51
CA LEU A 68 2.97 -3.82 -6.14
C LEU A 68 2.70 -5.28 -5.76
N ALA A 69 3.77 -6.03 -5.50
CA ALA A 69 3.68 -7.44 -5.12
C ALA A 69 4.92 -7.91 -4.36
N HIS A 70 4.76 -9.05 -3.72
CA HIS A 70 5.82 -9.77 -3.02
C HIS A 70 5.79 -11.26 -3.36
N VAL A 71 6.94 -11.91 -3.23
CA VAL A 71 7.05 -13.37 -3.31
C VAL A 71 7.47 -13.93 -1.96
N VAL A 72 6.57 -14.68 -1.32
CA VAL A 72 6.80 -15.35 -0.04
C VAL A 72 7.41 -16.72 -0.27
N ASN A 73 8.46 -17.04 0.50
CA ASN A 73 9.16 -18.34 0.47
C ASN A 73 9.57 -18.80 -0.94
N ARG A 74 9.78 -17.85 -1.87
CA ARG A 74 10.10 -18.11 -3.29
C ARG A 74 9.06 -18.97 -4.02
N SER A 75 7.85 -19.09 -3.48
CA SER A 75 6.82 -20.00 -4.00
C SER A 75 5.44 -19.36 -4.12
N ILE A 76 5.11 -18.37 -3.28
CA ILE A 76 3.79 -17.76 -3.24
C ILE A 76 3.89 -16.32 -3.73
N PHE A 77 3.24 -16.01 -4.85
CA PHE A 77 3.11 -14.65 -5.36
C PHE A 77 1.87 -13.99 -4.75
N VAL A 78 2.05 -12.83 -4.14
CA VAL A 78 1.01 -12.11 -3.40
C VAL A 78 0.87 -10.71 -3.98
N VAL A 79 -0.34 -10.41 -4.48
CA VAL A 79 -0.74 -9.14 -5.12
C VAL A 79 -2.17 -8.82 -4.68
N HIS A 80 -2.53 -7.54 -4.67
CA HIS A 80 -3.88 -7.10 -4.28
C HIS A 80 -4.97 -7.55 -5.28
N GLY A 81 -4.78 -7.28 -6.57
CA GLY A 81 -5.80 -7.52 -7.60
C GLY A 81 -5.78 -8.93 -8.18
N GLY A 82 -4.69 -9.31 -8.86
CA GLY A 82 -4.59 -10.58 -9.56
C GLY A 82 -3.53 -10.57 -10.67
N LEU A 83 -3.62 -11.55 -11.56
CA LEU A 83 -2.72 -11.68 -12.71
C LEU A 83 -3.16 -10.77 -13.86
N SER A 84 -2.18 -10.27 -14.62
CA SER A 84 -2.43 -9.57 -15.87
C SER A 84 -2.58 -10.57 -17.02
N ASP A 85 -3.43 -10.25 -17.99
CA ASP A 85 -3.49 -10.97 -19.27
C ASP A 85 -2.25 -10.69 -20.14
N ALA A 86 -1.50 -9.62 -19.86
CA ALA A 86 -0.25 -9.33 -20.52
C ALA A 86 0.89 -10.19 -19.96
N PRO A 87 1.82 -10.66 -20.81
CA PRO A 87 2.97 -11.42 -20.35
C PRO A 87 3.86 -10.54 -19.45
N LEU A 88 3.79 -10.79 -18.15
CA LEU A 88 4.61 -10.16 -17.12
C LEU A 88 5.52 -11.19 -16.48
N THR A 89 6.77 -10.79 -16.25
CA THR A 89 7.74 -11.55 -15.48
C THR A 89 7.81 -11.02 -14.05
N LEU A 90 8.15 -11.89 -13.09
CA LEU A 90 8.31 -11.48 -11.68
C LEU A 90 9.34 -10.34 -11.51
N ALA A 91 10.35 -10.28 -12.38
CA ALA A 91 11.37 -9.22 -12.37
C ALA A 91 10.80 -7.83 -12.66
N GLN A 92 9.66 -7.75 -13.34
CA GLN A 92 9.00 -6.49 -13.68
C GLN A 92 8.06 -6.00 -12.57
N VAL A 93 7.66 -6.86 -11.64
CA VAL A 93 6.60 -6.57 -10.65
C VAL A 93 7.12 -6.59 -9.21
N VAL A 94 8.16 -7.38 -8.93
CA VAL A 94 8.64 -7.64 -7.57
C VAL A 94 9.99 -6.96 -7.35
N PRO A 95 10.02 -5.80 -6.67
CA PRO A 95 11.29 -5.19 -6.27
C PRO A 95 11.94 -5.90 -5.07
N CYS A 96 11.20 -6.67 -4.26
CA CYS A 96 11.70 -7.21 -2.99
C CYS A 96 11.18 -8.63 -2.65
N ARG A 97 12.08 -9.48 -2.11
CA ARG A 97 11.77 -10.86 -1.66
C ARG A 97 11.57 -10.88 -0.14
N SER A 98 10.42 -11.35 0.33
CA SER A 98 10.01 -11.21 1.74
C SER A 98 9.50 -12.53 2.35
N ARG A 99 9.51 -12.64 3.69
CA ARG A 99 9.12 -13.88 4.41
C ARG A 99 7.69 -13.87 4.96
N CYS A 100 7.03 -12.71 5.07
CA CYS A 100 5.67 -12.56 5.60
C CYS A 100 5.05 -11.29 4.99
N ILE A 101 3.73 -11.18 4.84
CA ILE A 101 3.08 -10.01 4.20
C ILE A 101 1.81 -9.67 4.95
N ILE A 102 1.63 -8.38 5.27
CA ILE A 102 0.33 -7.81 5.63
C ILE A 102 -0.24 -7.20 4.35
N LEU A 103 -1.31 -7.80 3.84
CA LEU A 103 -2.05 -7.22 2.72
C LEU A 103 -2.92 -6.08 3.27
N LEU A 104 -2.62 -4.84 2.88
CA LEU A 104 -3.62 -3.78 2.99
C LEU A 104 -4.56 -3.92 1.79
N THR A 105 -5.86 -3.92 2.06
CA THR A 105 -6.94 -3.91 1.07
C THR A 105 -7.75 -2.63 1.21
#